data_AF-A0A397SFY8-F1
#
_entry.id   AF-A0A397SFY8-F1
#
_cell.length_a   1.000
_cell.length_b   1.000
_cell.length_c   1.000
_cell.angle_alpha   90.00
_cell.angle_beta   90.00
_cell.angle_gamma   90.00
#
_symmetry.space_group_name_H-M   'P 1'
#
loop_
_entity.id
_entity.type
_entity.pdbx_description
1 polymer ?
#
loop_
_entity_poly.entity_id
_entity_poly.type
_entity_poly.pdbx_seq_one_letter_code
_entity_poly.pdbx_strand_id
1 'polypeptide(L)'
;MIEQSELSEFLSSDASARYYCGYNASDIGASLYKIWDDSVRPRHFLGADNEDEIEAILSDRECHSLHEFIDGGEPLQPIIDFDLPVETLNAITPKISGGQAKNKLCCAFRDTCQEVFPKWDKKTMAIADSSDASKISLHVSTFGMRLPNIPQVAVFTELV
;
A
#
# COMPACT_ATOMS: atom_id res chain seq x y z
N MET A 1 28.79 23.27 -25.24
CA MET A 1 27.62 22.97 -26.10
C MET A 1 27.46 21.46 -26.04
N ILE A 2 26.64 20.98 -25.11
CA ILE A 2 26.27 19.57 -25.01
C ILE A 2 25.03 19.44 -25.88
N GLU A 3 25.09 18.52 -26.83
CA GLU A 3 24.12 18.43 -27.92
C GLU A 3 22.74 18.03 -27.40
N GLN A 4 21.70 18.67 -27.94
CA GLN A 4 20.29 18.33 -27.68
C GLN A 4 19.93 16.88 -28.08
N SER A 5 20.84 16.19 -28.79
CA SER A 5 20.70 14.80 -29.23
C SER A 5 20.60 13.82 -28.05
N GLU A 6 21.41 13.96 -27.00
CA GLU A 6 21.38 13.01 -25.88
C GLU A 6 20.14 13.17 -24.99
N LEU A 7 19.56 14.38 -24.92
CA LEU A 7 18.27 14.61 -24.26
C LEU A 7 17.09 14.03 -25.06
N SER A 8 17.20 14.04 -26.40
CA SER A 8 16.17 13.47 -27.26
C SER A 8 16.17 11.94 -27.20
N GLU A 9 17.33 11.31 -27.04
CA GLU A 9 17.45 9.85 -26.91
C GLU A 9 16.88 9.34 -25.56
N PHE A 10 16.94 10.15 -24.50
CA PHE A 10 16.27 9.88 -23.23
C PHE A 10 14.73 9.93 -23.32
N LEU A 11 14.20 10.70 -24.28
CA LEU A 11 12.76 10.87 -24.52
C LEU A 11 12.23 9.98 -25.66
N SER A 12 13.12 9.29 -26.38
CA SER A 12 12.77 8.50 -27.58
C SER A 12 12.88 6.99 -27.30
N SER A 13 12.32 6.53 -26.18
CA SER A 13 11.97 5.12 -26.03
C SER A 13 10.53 4.92 -26.48
N ASP A 14 10.38 4.71 -27.79
CA ASP A 14 9.17 4.23 -28.45
C ASP A 14 8.83 2.81 -27.94
N ALA A 15 8.23 2.76 -26.75
CA ALA A 15 7.43 1.67 -26.19
C ALA A 15 6.75 2.01 -24.84
N SER A 16 7.18 3.07 -24.13
CA SER A 16 7.01 3.12 -22.66
C SER A 16 6.27 4.35 -22.11
N ALA A 17 4.96 4.45 -22.30
CA ALA A 17 4.14 5.18 -21.33
C ALA A 17 2.70 4.65 -21.36
N ARG A 18 2.49 3.44 -20.84
CA ARG A 18 1.15 3.05 -20.38
C ARG A 18 0.75 3.80 -19.11
N TYR A 19 1.71 4.45 -18.44
CA TYR A 19 1.55 5.20 -17.21
C TYR A 19 2.54 6.36 -17.22
N TYR A 20 2.29 7.37 -16.41
CA TYR A 20 3.09 8.61 -16.41
C TYR A 20 4.39 8.43 -15.61
N CYS A 21 5.53 8.69 -16.25
CA CYS A 21 6.88 8.58 -15.66
C CYS A 21 7.53 9.97 -15.58
N GLY A 22 8.22 10.27 -14.46
CA GLY A 22 8.94 11.55 -14.27
C GLY A 22 8.16 12.65 -13.55
N TYR A 23 7.17 12.27 -12.74
CA TYR A 23 6.40 13.20 -11.90
C TYR A 23 7.31 14.08 -11.04
N ASN A 24 7.17 15.41 -11.15
CA ASN A 24 7.61 16.30 -10.07
C ASN A 24 6.60 16.22 -8.92
N ALA A 25 7.03 16.57 -7.70
CA ALA A 25 6.14 16.59 -6.54
C ALA A 25 4.89 17.47 -6.75
N SER A 26 4.97 18.49 -7.63
CA SER A 26 3.86 19.35 -8.03
C SER A 26 2.79 18.66 -8.88
N ASP A 27 3.17 17.61 -9.62
CA ASP A 27 2.31 16.97 -10.59
C ASP A 27 1.49 15.85 -9.92
N ILE A 28 1.93 15.37 -8.73
CA ILE A 28 1.36 14.25 -7.94
C ILE A 28 -0.17 14.32 -7.75
N GLY A 29 -0.82 15.47 -7.90
CA GLY A 29 -2.28 15.60 -7.85
C GLY A 29 -3.04 15.07 -9.08
N ALA A 30 -2.37 14.69 -10.17
CA ALA A 30 -3.02 14.40 -11.45
C ALA A 30 -3.58 12.97 -11.60
N SER A 31 -3.02 11.99 -10.88
CA SER A 31 -3.45 10.58 -10.98
C SER A 31 -4.20 10.09 -9.74
N LEU A 32 -5.13 9.16 -9.95
CA LEU A 32 -5.93 8.53 -8.90
C LEU A 32 -5.07 7.70 -7.94
N TYR A 33 -4.16 6.90 -8.49
CA TYR A 33 -3.19 6.12 -7.75
C TYR A 33 -1.80 6.67 -7.96
N LYS A 34 -1.07 6.81 -6.87
CA LYS A 34 0.24 7.44 -6.82
C LYS A 34 1.20 6.42 -6.21
N ILE A 35 2.28 6.13 -6.92
CA ILE A 35 3.26 5.11 -6.53
C ILE A 35 4.62 5.78 -6.51
N TRP A 36 5.44 5.53 -5.50
CA TRP A 36 6.86 5.85 -5.57
C TRP A 36 7.70 4.60 -5.74
N ASP A 37 8.91 4.78 -6.27
CA ASP A 37 9.89 3.72 -6.48
C ASP A 37 11.16 4.04 -5.67
N ASP A 38 11.42 3.25 -4.64
CA ASP A 38 12.58 3.40 -3.75
C ASP A 38 13.84 2.68 -4.27
N SER A 39 13.73 1.92 -5.36
CA SER A 39 14.88 1.23 -5.99
C SER A 39 15.73 2.14 -6.87
N VAL A 40 15.20 3.30 -7.27
CA VAL A 40 15.91 4.30 -8.10
C VAL A 40 16.22 5.56 -7.30
N ARG A 41 17.33 6.22 -7.62
CA ARG A 41 17.75 7.48 -6.99
C ARG A 41 18.00 8.57 -8.05
N PRO A 42 17.45 9.79 -7.89
CA PRO A 42 16.50 10.22 -6.83
C PRO A 42 15.17 9.44 -6.91
N ARG A 43 14.34 9.50 -5.86
CA ARG A 43 13.05 8.76 -5.83
C ARG A 43 12.20 9.16 -7.02
N HIS A 44 11.65 8.17 -7.72
CA HIS A 44 10.75 8.41 -8.83
C HIS A 44 9.30 8.22 -8.39
N PHE A 45 8.43 9.08 -8.90
CA PHE A 45 6.99 9.00 -8.72
C PHE A 45 6.34 8.56 -10.03
N LEU A 46 5.36 7.66 -9.90
CA LEU A 46 4.56 7.06 -10.96
C LEU A 46 3.08 7.32 -10.63
N GLY A 47 2.26 7.50 -11.67
CA GLY A 47 0.83 7.70 -11.52
C GLY A 47 0.06 6.76 -12.43
N ALA A 48 -1.05 6.22 -11.91
CA ALA A 48 -1.99 5.36 -12.63
C ALA A 48 -3.43 5.75 -12.30
N ASP A 49 -4.33 5.67 -13.28
CA ASP A 49 -5.74 6.00 -13.11
C ASP A 49 -6.66 4.76 -13.09
N ASN A 50 -6.12 3.59 -13.40
CA ASN A 50 -6.87 2.34 -13.47
C ASN A 50 -5.98 1.12 -13.20
N GLU A 51 -6.61 -0.05 -13.06
CA GLU A 51 -5.96 -1.32 -12.76
C GLU A 51 -4.96 -1.75 -13.84
N ASP A 52 -5.28 -1.58 -15.13
CA ASP A 52 -4.38 -1.96 -16.23
C ASP A 52 -3.07 -1.16 -16.19
N GLU A 53 -3.14 0.12 -15.81
CA GLU A 53 -1.96 0.98 -15.63
C GLU A 53 -1.13 0.59 -14.41
N ILE A 54 -1.78 0.21 -13.30
CA ILE A 54 -1.10 -0.34 -12.12
C ILE A 54 -0.37 -1.63 -12.50
N GLU A 55 -1.05 -2.57 -13.17
CA GLU A 55 -0.46 -3.84 -13.61
C GLU A 55 0.72 -3.63 -14.57
N ALA A 56 0.63 -2.61 -15.45
CA ALA A 56 1.74 -2.24 -16.32
C ALA A 56 2.95 -1.70 -15.52
N ILE A 57 2.73 -0.91 -14.47
CA ILE A 57 3.79 -0.46 -13.55
C ILE A 57 4.42 -1.66 -12.85
N LEU A 58 3.60 -2.53 -12.24
CA LEU A 58 4.07 -3.70 -11.49
C LEU A 58 4.88 -4.65 -12.39
N SER A 59 4.47 -4.83 -13.65
CA SER A 59 5.16 -5.68 -14.62
C SER A 59 6.51 -5.07 -15.08
N ASP A 60 6.58 -3.76 -15.32
CA ASP A 60 7.84 -3.09 -15.68
C ASP A 60 8.84 -3.08 -14.52
N ARG A 61 8.32 -3.11 -13.29
CA ARG A 61 9.06 -2.89 -12.04
C ARG A 61 9.05 -4.12 -11.13
N GLU A 62 8.97 -5.33 -11.69
CA GLU A 62 8.77 -6.60 -10.96
C GLU A 62 9.76 -6.85 -9.80
N CYS A 63 10.96 -6.26 -9.87
CA CYS A 63 12.01 -6.38 -8.85
C CYS A 63 12.24 -5.11 -8.01
N HIS A 64 11.39 -4.10 -8.16
CA HIS A 64 11.54 -2.82 -7.47
C HIS A 64 10.72 -2.77 -6.18
N SER A 65 11.15 -1.89 -5.27
CA SER A 65 10.43 -1.56 -4.05
C SER A 65 9.46 -0.42 -4.33
N LEU A 66 8.26 -0.79 -4.73
CA LEU A 66 7.16 0.14 -5.01
C LEU A 66 6.30 0.35 -3.77
N HIS A 67 5.85 1.58 -3.55
CA HIS A 67 4.89 1.87 -2.48
C HIS A 67 3.81 2.84 -2.94
N GLU A 68 2.58 2.61 -2.46
CA GLU A 68 1.50 3.56 -2.60
C GLU A 68 1.81 4.85 -1.80
N PHE A 69 1.58 5.99 -2.44
CA PHE A 69 1.66 7.30 -1.82
C PHE A 69 0.27 7.71 -1.33
N ILE A 70 0.13 7.83 -0.01
CA ILE A 70 -1.12 8.22 0.65
C ILE A 70 -1.09 9.72 0.93
N ASP A 71 -2.03 10.46 0.33
CA ASP A 71 -2.22 11.88 0.60
C ASP A 71 -3.03 12.08 1.88
N GLY A 72 -2.50 12.85 2.83
CA GLY A 72 -3.08 12.99 4.17
C GLY A 72 -4.45 13.69 4.22
N GLY A 73 -4.82 14.42 3.17
CA GLY A 73 -6.12 15.08 3.05
C GLY A 73 -7.22 14.22 2.44
N GLU A 74 -6.87 13.11 1.80
CA GLU A 74 -7.82 12.30 1.03
C GLU A 74 -8.49 11.23 1.90
N PRO A 75 -9.76 10.89 1.62
CA PRO A 75 -10.43 9.79 2.29
C PRO A 75 -9.71 8.46 2.02
N LEU A 76 -9.32 7.79 3.11
CA LEU A 76 -8.53 6.56 3.09
C LEU A 76 -9.33 5.39 3.64
N GLN A 77 -9.13 4.21 3.09
CA GLN A 77 -9.72 3.00 3.66
C GLN A 77 -9.11 2.65 5.03
N PRO A 78 -9.90 2.05 5.94
CA PRO A 78 -9.34 1.39 7.12
C PRO A 78 -8.23 0.42 6.73
N ILE A 79 -7.11 0.51 7.44
CA ILE A 79 -5.90 -0.24 7.16
C ILE A 79 -5.11 -0.46 8.45
N ILE A 80 -4.55 -1.65 8.61
CA ILE A 80 -3.59 -1.97 9.67
C ILE A 80 -2.40 -2.66 9.03
N ASP A 81 -1.22 -2.17 9.40
CA ASP A 81 0.06 -2.82 9.14
C ASP A 81 0.57 -3.39 10.47
N PHE A 82 0.78 -4.71 10.51
CA PHE A 82 1.13 -5.42 11.72
C PHE A 82 2.40 -6.23 11.50
N ASP A 83 3.45 -5.89 12.24
CA ASP A 83 4.71 -6.62 12.29
C ASP A 83 5.02 -7.08 13.73
N LEU A 84 5.07 -8.38 13.94
CA LEU A 84 5.39 -8.99 15.23
C LEU A 84 6.53 -10.03 15.08
N PRO A 85 7.70 -9.78 15.68
CA PRO A 85 8.76 -10.77 15.73
C PRO A 85 8.30 -12.05 16.45
N VAL A 86 8.72 -13.21 15.93
CA VAL A 86 8.38 -14.52 16.51
C VAL A 86 8.90 -14.66 17.94
N GLU A 87 10.02 -14.01 18.28
CA GLU A 87 10.53 -13.95 19.65
C GLU A 87 9.53 -13.28 20.61
N THR A 88 8.92 -12.18 20.18
CA THR A 88 7.90 -11.46 20.97
C THR A 88 6.65 -12.29 21.10
N LEU A 89 6.19 -12.91 20.00
CA LEU A 89 5.05 -13.84 20.02
C LEU A 89 5.26 -14.99 21.03
N ASN A 90 6.45 -15.59 21.01
CA ASN A 90 6.79 -16.73 21.87
C ASN A 90 6.88 -16.36 23.37
N ALA A 91 7.08 -15.08 23.68
CA ALA A 91 7.09 -14.55 25.05
C ALA A 91 5.66 -14.34 25.61
N ILE A 92 4.63 -14.26 24.77
CA ILE A 92 3.24 -14.06 25.20
C ILE A 92 2.74 -15.29 25.97
N THR A 93 2.09 -15.05 27.11
CA THR A 93 1.47 -16.08 27.95
C THR A 93 -0.03 -15.81 28.11
N PRO A 94 -0.91 -16.80 27.84
CA PRO A 94 -0.60 -18.16 27.38
C PRO A 94 -0.05 -18.17 25.95
N LYS A 95 0.74 -19.20 25.62
CA LYS A 95 1.33 -19.35 24.28
C LYS A 95 0.24 -19.32 23.21
N ILE A 96 0.50 -18.55 22.17
CA ILE A 96 -0.35 -18.45 20.98
C ILE A 96 0.50 -18.76 19.75
N SER A 97 -0.04 -19.57 18.83
CA SER A 97 0.65 -19.84 17.57
C SER A 97 0.54 -18.65 16.62
N GLY A 98 1.45 -18.56 15.65
CA GLY A 98 1.39 -17.46 14.69
C GLY A 98 0.09 -17.44 13.89
N GLY A 99 -0.42 -18.60 13.47
CA GLY A 99 -1.73 -18.69 12.81
C GLY A 99 -2.88 -18.23 13.71
N GLN A 100 -2.83 -18.50 15.02
CA GLN A 100 -3.83 -18.01 15.96
C GLN A 100 -3.75 -16.48 16.13
N ALA A 101 -2.55 -15.91 16.21
CA ALA A 101 -2.35 -14.47 16.30
C ALA A 101 -2.89 -13.75 15.06
N LYS A 102 -2.52 -14.24 13.86
CA LYS A 102 -3.05 -13.76 12.58
C LYS A 102 -4.58 -13.79 12.54
N ASN A 103 -5.18 -14.94 12.87
CA ASN A 103 -6.63 -15.09 12.87
C ASN A 103 -7.32 -14.15 13.85
N LYS A 104 -6.75 -13.93 15.04
CA LYS A 104 -7.30 -13.00 16.03
C LYS A 104 -7.26 -11.57 15.51
N LEU A 105 -6.13 -11.14 14.95
CA LEU A 105 -5.98 -9.80 14.38
C LEU A 105 -6.99 -9.55 13.26
N CYS A 106 -7.08 -10.47 12.28
CA CYS A 106 -8.03 -10.32 11.18
C CYS A 106 -9.49 -10.33 11.65
N CYS A 107 -9.82 -11.11 12.69
CA CYS A 107 -11.16 -11.08 13.29
C CYS A 107 -11.42 -9.74 13.99
N ALA A 108 -10.50 -9.25 14.82
CA ALA A 108 -10.65 -7.99 15.52
C ALA A 108 -10.83 -6.81 14.54
N PHE A 109 -10.01 -6.77 13.48
CA PHE A 109 -10.13 -5.76 12.43
C PHE A 109 -11.49 -5.82 11.74
N ARG A 110 -11.93 -7.01 11.31
CA ARG A 110 -13.24 -7.22 10.67
C ARG A 110 -14.39 -6.82 11.58
N ASP A 111 -14.34 -7.23 12.84
CA ASP A 111 -15.42 -7.01 13.80
C ASP A 111 -15.54 -5.51 14.11
N THR A 112 -14.40 -4.80 14.24
CA THR A 112 -14.35 -3.34 14.36
C THR A 112 -14.89 -2.64 13.11
N CYS A 113 -14.54 -3.10 11.90
CA CYS A 113 -15.12 -2.58 10.66
C CYS A 113 -16.65 -2.71 10.66
N GLN A 114 -17.18 -3.86 11.09
CA GLN A 114 -18.62 -4.10 11.16
C GLN A 114 -19.30 -3.24 12.22
N GLU A 115 -18.65 -2.98 13.35
CA GLU A 115 -19.17 -2.11 14.40
C GLU A 115 -19.29 -0.66 13.92
N VAL A 116 -18.21 -0.13 13.33
CA VAL A 116 -18.17 1.26 12.87
C VAL A 116 -19.03 1.44 11.60
N PHE A 117 -19.08 0.44 10.72
CA PHE A 117 -19.85 0.46 9.47
C PHE A 117 -20.72 -0.80 9.32
N PRO A 118 -21.91 -0.84 9.97
CA PRO A 118 -22.77 -2.04 9.99
C PRO A 118 -23.25 -2.57 8.65
N LYS A 119 -23.18 -1.75 7.59
CA LYS A 119 -23.59 -2.10 6.22
C LYS A 119 -22.44 -2.56 5.32
N TRP A 120 -21.21 -2.55 5.82
CA TRP A 120 -20.04 -2.98 5.06
C TRP A 120 -20.13 -4.46 4.68
N ASP A 121 -19.75 -4.78 3.43
CA ASP A 121 -19.61 -6.17 2.99
C ASP A 121 -18.22 -6.70 3.36
N LYS A 122 -18.18 -7.56 4.39
CA LYS A 122 -16.96 -8.23 4.86
C LYS A 122 -16.16 -8.98 3.78
N LYS A 123 -16.75 -9.29 2.61
CA LYS A 123 -16.03 -9.90 1.48
C LYS A 123 -15.03 -8.96 0.81
N THR A 124 -15.16 -7.67 1.07
CA THR A 124 -14.27 -6.62 0.55
C THR A 124 -13.05 -6.40 1.46
N MET A 125 -12.85 -7.24 2.48
CA MET A 125 -11.61 -7.25 3.26
C MET A 125 -10.47 -7.88 2.47
N ALA A 126 -9.32 -7.22 2.42
CA ALA A 126 -8.11 -7.71 1.79
C ALA A 126 -7.03 -7.97 2.84
N ILE A 127 -6.25 -9.04 2.63
CA ILE A 127 -5.14 -9.42 3.50
C ILE A 127 -3.94 -9.71 2.61
N ALA A 128 -2.84 -8.98 2.82
CA ALA A 128 -1.54 -9.35 2.31
C ALA A 128 -0.68 -9.89 3.46
N ASP A 129 -0.04 -11.03 3.24
CA ASP A 129 0.75 -11.75 4.22
C ASP A 129 2.20 -11.84 3.74
N SER A 130 3.11 -11.18 4.47
CA SER A 130 4.54 -11.21 4.21
C SER A 130 5.32 -11.85 5.37
N SER A 131 4.64 -12.71 6.14
CA SER A 131 5.23 -13.40 7.28
C SER A 131 6.28 -14.42 6.84
N ASP A 132 7.29 -14.61 7.68
CA ASP A 132 8.34 -15.59 7.50
C ASP A 132 8.66 -16.31 8.82
N ALA A 133 9.77 -17.05 8.87
CA ALA A 133 10.18 -17.76 10.07
C ALA A 133 10.58 -16.84 11.24
N SER A 134 10.89 -15.57 10.97
CA SER A 134 11.34 -14.57 11.93
C SER A 134 10.23 -13.65 12.41
N LYS A 135 9.19 -13.40 11.60
CA LYS A 135 8.10 -12.48 11.94
C LYS A 135 6.74 -12.90 11.38
N ILE A 136 5.70 -12.46 12.08
CA ILE A 136 4.36 -12.31 11.53
C ILE A 136 4.25 -10.92 10.96
N SER A 137 3.93 -10.81 9.67
CA SER A 137 3.74 -9.54 8.99
C SER A 137 2.46 -9.59 8.17
N LEU A 138 1.49 -8.76 8.54
CA LEU A 138 0.19 -8.69 7.89
C LEU A 138 -0.17 -7.25 7.56
N HIS A 139 -0.65 -7.06 6.34
CA HIS A 139 -1.30 -5.83 5.93
C HIS A 139 -2.77 -6.13 5.66
N VAL A 140 -3.66 -5.56 6.47
CA VAL A 140 -5.10 -5.82 6.42
C VAL A 140 -5.81 -4.52 6.08
N SER A 141 -6.67 -4.56 5.06
CA SER A 141 -7.41 -3.39 4.60
C SER A 141 -8.81 -3.76 4.12
N THR A 142 -9.60 -2.76 3.75
CA THR A 142 -10.95 -2.94 3.21
C THR A 142 -11.13 -2.18 1.91
N PHE A 143 -11.94 -2.70 0.98
CA PHE A 143 -12.51 -1.91 -0.10
C PHE A 143 -13.93 -1.43 0.25
N GLY A 144 -14.37 -0.33 -0.34
CA GLY A 144 -15.75 0.16 -0.18
C GLY A 144 -16.06 0.85 1.17
N MET A 145 -15.09 0.92 2.08
CA MET A 145 -15.13 1.80 3.26
C MET A 145 -14.08 2.90 3.10
N ARG A 146 -14.43 4.12 3.49
CA ARG A 146 -13.46 5.23 3.57
C ARG A 146 -13.69 6.03 4.85
N LEU A 147 -12.59 6.29 5.53
CA LEU A 147 -12.48 7.24 6.62
C LEU A 147 -12.02 8.59 6.06
N PRO A 148 -12.40 9.71 6.67
CA PRO A 148 -12.17 11.04 6.07
C PRO A 148 -10.71 11.43 5.83
N ASN A 149 -9.77 10.90 6.61
CA ASN A 149 -8.34 11.25 6.56
C ASN A 149 -7.49 10.30 7.43
N ILE A 150 -6.16 10.46 7.37
CA ILE A 150 -5.19 9.67 8.13
C ILE A 150 -5.45 9.70 9.65
N PRO A 151 -5.71 10.86 10.31
CA PRO A 151 -6.03 10.86 11.74
C PRO A 151 -7.20 9.95 12.14
N GLN A 152 -8.26 9.89 11.32
CA GLN A 152 -9.39 8.99 11.59
C GLN A 152 -9.02 7.53 11.39
N VAL A 153 -8.13 7.22 10.45
CA VAL A 153 -7.56 5.87 10.30
C VAL A 153 -6.74 5.49 11.53
N ALA A 154 -5.92 6.40 12.06
CA ALA A 154 -5.17 6.16 13.29
C ALA A 154 -6.09 5.93 14.51
N VAL A 155 -7.17 6.70 14.65
CA VAL A 155 -8.18 6.44 15.69
C VAL A 155 -8.83 5.08 15.49
N PHE A 156 -9.14 4.70 14.25
CA PHE A 156 -9.68 3.39 13.94
C PHE A 156 -8.73 2.26 14.35
N THR A 157 -7.42 2.40 14.13
CA THR A 157 -6.46 1.35 14.51
C THR A 157 -6.37 1.13 16.02
N GLU A 158 -6.63 2.15 16.84
CA GLU A 158 -6.69 2.02 18.31
C GLU A 158 -7.94 1.25 18.79
N LEU A 159 -8.95 1.09 17.94
CA LEU A 159 -10.16 0.31 18.27
C LEU A 159 -9.97 -1.19 18.01
N VAL A 160 -8.97 -1.57 17.21
CA VAL A 160 -8.69 -2.96 16.82
C VAL A 160 -7.80 -3.65 17.83
#